data_AF-A0A967JUD3-F1
#
_entry.id   AF-A0A967JUD3-F1
#
_cell.length_a   1.000
_cell.length_b   1.000
_cell.length_c   1.000
_cell.angle_alpha   90.00
_cell.angle_beta   90.00
_cell.angle_gamma   90.00
#
_symmetry.space_group_name_H-M   'P 1'
#
loop_
_entity.id
_entity.type
_entity.pdbx_description
1 polymer ?
#
loop_
_entity_poly.entity_id
_entity_poly.type
_entity_poly.pdbx_seq_one_letter_code
_entity_poly.pdbx_strand_id
1 'polypeptide(L)'
;LYLPVQTEGALFSCGDGHGAQGDGEVCVTAIETALRGTFRLVLRKDLGFCYPRAETPTHIITMYMHEDLNRCAEMALRDMIAWIGERTALDRADAYMLCSLAGDLR
;
A
#
# COMPACT_ATOMS: atom_id res chain seq x y z
N LEU A 1 -6.01 -3.73 -3.91
CA LEU A 1 -4.61 -4.14 -3.68
C LEU A 1 -3.95 -4.38 -5.02
N TYR A 2 -2.81 -3.73 -5.25
CA TYR A 2 -1.96 -3.86 -6.43
C TYR A 2 -0.63 -4.43 -5.97
N LEU A 3 -0.22 -5.55 -6.56
CA LEU A 3 1.03 -6.24 -6.25
C LEU A 3 1.90 -6.24 -7.52
N PRO A 4 3.19 -5.86 -7.43
CA PRO A 4 4.07 -5.90 -8.58
C PRO A 4 4.35 -7.36 -8.97
N VAL A 5 4.23 -7.69 -10.25
CA VAL A 5 4.55 -9.03 -10.77
C VAL A 5 6.05 -9.10 -11.03
N GLN A 6 6.76 -9.83 -10.18
CA GLN A 6 8.23 -9.98 -10.26
C GLN A 6 8.67 -11.30 -10.90
N THR A 7 7.77 -12.28 -11.00
CA THR A 7 8.04 -13.61 -11.55
C THR A 7 6.89 -14.08 -12.44
N GLU A 8 7.17 -15.05 -13.32
CA GLU A 8 6.16 -15.65 -14.19
C GLU A 8 5.01 -16.26 -13.37
N GLY A 9 3.78 -15.98 -13.81
CA GLY A 9 2.57 -16.46 -13.14
C GLY A 9 2.21 -15.71 -11.85
N ALA A 10 3.01 -14.73 -11.42
CA ALA A 10 2.87 -13.93 -10.19
C ALA A 10 2.89 -14.72 -8.85
N LEU A 11 2.51 -16.00 -8.86
CA LEU A 11 2.57 -16.93 -7.73
C LEU A 11 1.86 -16.40 -6.48
N PHE A 12 0.63 -15.88 -6.67
CA PHE A 12 -0.18 -15.33 -5.57
C PHE A 12 -0.41 -16.37 -4.46
N SER A 13 -0.17 -15.94 -3.22
CA SER A 13 -0.46 -16.68 -1.99
C SER A 13 -1.00 -15.71 -0.93
N CYS A 14 -1.85 -16.20 -0.03
CA CYS A 14 -2.38 -15.42 1.08
C CYS A 14 -2.61 -16.29 2.32
N GLY A 15 -2.49 -15.69 3.50
CA GLY A 15 -2.68 -16.30 4.81
C GLY A 15 -2.80 -15.22 5.89
N ASP A 16 -2.50 -15.56 7.14
CA ASP A 16 -2.42 -14.61 8.26
C ASP A 16 -3.74 -13.85 8.51
N GLY A 17 -4.79 -14.60 8.85
CA GLY A 17 -6.11 -14.03 9.06
C GLY A 17 -6.23 -13.41 10.44
N HIS A 18 -6.73 -12.17 10.52
CA HIS A 18 -6.97 -11.47 11.79
C HIS A 18 -8.45 -11.15 12.00
N GLY A 19 -8.96 -11.43 13.20
CA GLY A 19 -10.30 -11.02 13.66
C GLY A 19 -10.35 -9.55 14.07
N ALA A 20 -9.25 -9.02 14.61
CA ALA A 20 -9.01 -7.61 14.88
C ALA A 20 -7.51 -7.35 15.05
N GLN A 21 -7.04 -6.20 14.55
CA GLN A 21 -5.67 -5.70 14.70
C GLN A 21 -5.72 -4.17 14.84
N GLY A 22 -4.85 -3.60 15.68
CA GLY A 22 -4.62 -2.16 15.75
C GLY A 22 -3.36 -1.75 14.99
N ASP A 23 -3.25 -0.46 14.65
CA ASP A 23 -2.05 0.08 13.99
C ASP A 23 -0.80 -0.16 14.86
N GLY A 24 0.22 -0.77 14.25
CA GLY A 24 1.51 -1.07 14.87
C GLY A 24 1.65 -2.45 15.52
N GLU A 25 0.56 -3.21 15.73
CA GLU A 25 0.62 -4.60 16.24
C GLU A 25 1.64 -4.81 17.39
N VAL A 26 1.62 -3.90 18.38
CA VAL A 26 2.77 -3.70 19.28
C VAL A 26 3.10 -4.89 20.19
N CYS A 27 2.15 -5.81 20.39
CA CYS A 27 2.34 -7.04 21.15
C CYS A 27 2.66 -8.25 20.28
N VAL A 28 3.13 -8.03 19.05
CA VAL A 28 3.57 -9.03 18.06
C VAL A 28 2.45 -9.82 17.38
N THR A 29 1.27 -9.94 17.99
CA THR A 29 0.14 -10.69 17.42
C THR A 29 -1.13 -9.88 17.41
N ALA A 30 -2.01 -10.19 16.46
CA ALA A 30 -3.39 -9.75 16.41
C ALA A 30 -4.33 -10.76 17.11
N ILE A 31 -5.65 -10.62 16.91
CA ILE A 31 -6.58 -11.73 17.16
C ILE A 31 -6.47 -12.72 15.99
N GLU A 32 -5.55 -13.66 16.09
CA GLU A 32 -5.25 -14.63 15.03
C GLU A 32 -6.42 -15.58 14.73
N THR A 33 -6.67 -15.85 13.44
CA THR A 33 -7.76 -16.73 12.99
C THR A 33 -7.49 -17.40 11.64
N ALA A 34 -8.26 -18.45 11.34
CA ALA A 34 -8.21 -19.12 10.05
C ALA A 34 -8.82 -18.23 8.95
N LEU A 35 -8.11 -18.08 7.82
CA LEU A 35 -8.57 -17.31 6.68
C LEU A 35 -9.31 -18.18 5.67
N ARG A 36 -10.53 -17.76 5.29
CA ARG A 36 -11.27 -18.28 4.13
C ARG A 36 -11.78 -17.10 3.31
N GLY A 37 -11.20 -16.88 2.14
CA GLY A 37 -11.53 -15.76 1.25
C GLY A 37 -11.80 -16.19 -0.18
N THR A 38 -12.53 -15.35 -0.93
CA THR A 38 -12.65 -15.45 -2.39
C THR A 38 -11.94 -14.24 -2.99
N PHE A 39 -10.98 -14.47 -3.88
CA PHE A 39 -10.17 -13.43 -4.48
C PHE A 39 -10.39 -13.41 -5.99
N ARG A 40 -10.42 -12.19 -6.56
CA ARG A 40 -10.39 -11.99 -8.01
C ARG A 40 -9.06 -11.36 -8.39
N LEU A 41 -8.28 -12.08 -9.20
CA LEU A 41 -7.00 -11.61 -9.71
C LEU A 41 -7.21 -11.02 -11.11
N VAL A 42 -6.68 -9.81 -11.33
CA VAL A 42 -6.74 -9.12 -12.62
C VAL A 42 -5.33 -8.64 -12.96
N LEU A 43 -4.83 -9.04 -14.12
CA LEU A 43 -3.53 -8.59 -14.62
C LEU A 43 -3.66 -7.19 -15.21
N ARG A 44 -2.84 -6.25 -14.72
CA ARG A 44 -2.73 -4.87 -15.22
C ARG A 44 -1.32 -4.64 -15.77
N LYS A 45 -1.19 -4.60 -17.09
CA LYS A 45 0.09 -4.37 -17.80
C LYS A 45 0.40 -2.89 -18.03
N ASP A 46 -0.58 -2.04 -17.76
CA ASP A 46 -0.58 -0.60 -17.99
C ASP A 46 -0.07 0.19 -16.78
N LEU A 47 0.20 -0.47 -15.65
CA LEU A 47 0.66 0.15 -14.41
C LEU A 47 2.14 -0.15 -14.19
N GLY A 48 2.92 0.87 -13.80
CA GLY A 48 4.32 0.74 -13.44
C GLY A 48 4.55 1.19 -12.00
N PHE A 49 4.88 0.24 -11.11
CA PHE A 49 5.22 0.49 -9.71
C PHE A 49 6.08 -0.65 -9.19
N CYS A 50 6.92 -0.39 -8.17
CA CYS A 50 7.89 -1.36 -7.65
C CYS A 50 7.53 -1.92 -6.26
N TYR A 51 6.50 -1.38 -5.61
CA TYR A 51 6.07 -1.77 -4.27
C TYR A 51 4.54 -1.84 -4.18
N PRO A 52 3.95 -2.66 -3.30
CA PRO A 52 2.51 -2.70 -3.11
C PRO A 52 1.83 -1.34 -2.95
N ARG A 53 0.68 -1.19 -3.61
CA ARG A 53 -0.25 -0.07 -3.45
C ARG A 53 -1.65 -0.62 -3.16
N ALA A 54 -2.51 0.13 -2.49
CA ALA A 54 -3.88 -0.29 -2.22
C ALA A 54 -4.88 0.83 -2.52
N GLU A 55 -6.11 0.41 -2.75
CA GLU A 55 -7.27 1.30 -2.92
C GLU A 55 -8.41 0.73 -2.10
N THR A 56 -9.10 1.60 -1.39
CA THR A 56 -10.40 1.37 -0.79
C THR A 56 -11.43 2.20 -1.57
N PRO A 57 -12.75 2.10 -1.27
CA PRO A 57 -13.73 2.96 -1.92
C PRO A 57 -13.48 4.46 -1.73
N THR A 58 -12.69 4.86 -0.73
CA THR A 58 -12.48 6.25 -0.34
C THR A 58 -11.02 6.71 -0.34
N HIS A 59 -10.04 5.80 -0.32
CA HIS A 59 -8.63 6.14 -0.17
C HIS A 59 -7.75 5.39 -1.17
N ILE A 60 -6.65 6.04 -1.56
CA ILE A 60 -5.49 5.40 -2.18
C ILE A 60 -4.39 5.33 -1.12
N ILE A 61 -3.62 4.24 -1.13
CA ILE A 61 -2.64 3.95 -0.07
C ILE A 61 -1.35 3.45 -0.72
N THR A 62 -0.24 4.12 -0.44
CA THR A 62 1.10 3.59 -0.67
C THR A 62 1.63 3.04 0.65
N MET A 63 2.43 1.98 0.60
CA MET A 63 2.99 1.34 1.77
C MET A 63 4.44 0.97 1.49
N TYR A 64 5.28 0.91 2.52
CA TYR A 64 6.65 0.41 2.43
C TYR A 64 6.97 -0.45 3.65
N MET A 65 8.08 -1.18 3.58
CA MET A 65 8.66 -1.86 4.74
C MET A 65 10.13 -1.48 4.80
N HIS A 66 10.57 -1.09 6.00
CA HIS A 66 11.96 -0.79 6.31
C HIS A 66 12.17 -1.04 7.81
N GLU A 67 13.40 -1.40 8.22
CA GLU A 67 13.77 -1.55 9.64
C GLU A 67 13.71 -0.25 10.46
N ASP A 68 13.59 0.89 9.77
CA ASP A 68 13.51 2.24 10.36
C ASP A 68 12.19 2.84 9.89
N LEU A 69 11.30 3.12 10.83
CA LEU A 69 9.98 3.66 10.54
C LEU A 69 10.05 5.02 9.85
N ASN A 70 11.07 5.84 10.12
CA ASN A 70 11.25 7.13 9.44
C ASN A 70 11.56 6.95 7.96
N ARG A 71 12.41 5.96 7.63
CA ARG A 71 12.71 5.60 6.24
C ARG A 71 11.51 5.00 5.55
N CYS A 72 10.77 4.14 6.24
CA CYS A 72 9.51 3.59 5.76
C CYS A 72 8.52 4.70 5.37
N ALA A 73 8.28 5.65 6.28
CA ALA A 73 7.40 6.79 6.07
C ALA A 73 7.87 7.69 4.91
N GLU A 74 9.16 7.99 4.83
CA GLU A 74 9.75 8.76 3.72
C GLU A 74 9.50 8.09 2.37
N MET A 75 9.70 6.77 2.29
CA MET A 75 9.51 6.00 1.05
C MET A 75 8.04 5.93 0.64
N ALA A 76 7.13 5.63 1.59
CA ALA A 76 5.70 5.59 1.34
C ALA A 76 5.17 6.95 0.86
N LEU A 77 5.59 8.06 1.49
CA LEU A 77 5.18 9.41 1.11
C LEU A 77 5.71 9.79 -0.28
N ARG A 78 6.97 9.46 -0.60
CA ARG A 78 7.54 9.72 -1.93
C ARG A 78 6.80 8.97 -3.03
N ASP A 79 6.41 7.72 -2.78
CA ASP A 79 5.59 6.96 -3.71
C ASP A 79 4.18 7.55 -3.85
N MET A 80 3.58 8.04 -2.76
CA MET A 80 2.26 8.71 -2.83
C MET A 80 2.31 9.97 -3.70
N ILE A 81 3.34 10.79 -3.52
CA ILE A 81 3.55 12.01 -4.33
C ILE A 81 3.69 11.65 -5.82
N ALA A 82 4.45 10.59 -6.14
CA ALA A 82 4.58 10.10 -7.50
C ALA A 82 3.22 9.63 -8.05
N TRP A 83 2.48 8.83 -7.27
CA TRP A 83 1.21 8.26 -7.70
C TRP A 83 0.10 9.31 -7.90
N ILE A 84 0.08 10.37 -7.08
CA ILE A 84 -0.80 11.53 -7.30
C ILE A 84 -0.45 12.21 -8.64
N GLY A 85 0.84 12.42 -8.92
CA GLY A 85 1.30 12.99 -10.20
C GLY A 85 0.98 12.10 -11.41
N GLU A 86 1.01 10.77 -11.26
CA GLU A 86 0.62 9.83 -12.31
C GLU A 86 -0.88 9.89 -12.65
N ARG A 87 -1.74 10.28 -11.70
CA ARG A 87 -3.21 10.22 -11.81
C ARG A 87 -3.89 11.57 -12.01
N THR A 88 -3.14 12.65 -11.85
CA THR A 88 -3.69 14.01 -11.87
C THR A 88 -2.78 14.93 -12.69
N ALA A 89 -3.17 16.19 -12.84
CA ALA A 89 -2.33 17.21 -13.45
C ALA A 89 -1.45 17.96 -12.43
N LEU A 90 -1.45 17.55 -11.15
CA LEU A 90 -0.66 18.21 -10.12
C LEU A 90 0.83 17.92 -10.32
N ASP A 91 1.65 18.94 -10.14
CA ASP A 91 3.09 18.75 -10.09
C ASP A 91 3.52 18.13 -8.74
N ARG A 92 4.81 17.80 -8.63
CA ARG A 92 5.36 17.20 -7.40
C ARG A 92 5.22 18.09 -6.17
N ALA A 93 5.33 19.41 -6.31
CA ALA A 93 5.28 20.33 -5.18
C ALA A 93 3.85 20.45 -4.66
N ASP A 94 2.87 20.58 -5.56
CA ASP A 94 1.45 20.60 -5.22
C ASP A 94 1.00 19.27 -4.60
N ALA A 95 1.41 18.14 -5.18
CA ALA A 95 1.12 16.82 -4.61
C ALA A 95 1.74 16.66 -3.20
N TYR A 96 2.95 17.17 -2.99
CA TYR A 96 3.58 17.15 -1.67
C TYR A 96 2.82 18.00 -0.64
N MET A 97 2.42 19.22 -1.01
CA MET A 97 1.59 20.07 -0.16
C MET A 97 0.23 19.42 0.14
N LEU A 98 -0.41 18.81 -0.85
CA LEU A 98 -1.66 18.09 -0.68
C LEU A 98 -1.52 16.96 0.35
N CYS A 99 -0.47 16.14 0.24
CA CYS A 99 -0.19 15.10 1.23
C CYS A 99 -0.04 15.66 2.65
N SER A 100 0.59 16.83 2.81
CA SER A 100 0.75 17.46 4.13
C SER A 100 -0.55 17.99 4.72
N LEU A 101 -1.53 18.35 3.89
CA LEU A 101 -2.79 18.97 4.33
C LEU A 101 -3.93 17.96 4.49
N ALA A 102 -3.90 16.88 3.72
CA ALA A 102 -5.01 15.94 3.60
C ALA A 102 -4.59 14.47 3.62
N GLY A 103 -3.29 14.17 3.68
CA GLY A 103 -2.79 12.81 3.81
C GLY A 103 -2.68 12.38 5.27
N ASP A 104 -2.98 11.11 5.52
CA ASP A 104 -2.71 10.44 6.79
C ASP A 104 -1.49 9.52 6.64
N LEU A 105 -0.64 9.48 7.68
CA LEU A 105 0.40 8.45 7.83
C LEU A 105 -0.04 7.48 8.93
N ARG A 106 0.04 6.18 8.64
CA ARG A 106 -0.27 5.08 9.57
C ARG A 106 0.86 4.08 9.58
#